data_AF-A0A7X8LIZ5-F1
#
_entry.id   AF-A0A7X8LIZ5-F1
#
_cell.length_a   1.000
_cell.length_b   1.000
_cell.length_c   1.000
_cell.angle_alpha   90.00
_cell.angle_beta   90.00
_cell.angle_gamma   90.00
#
_symmetry.space_group_name_H-M   'P 1'
#
loop_
_entity.id
_entity.type
_entity.pdbx_description
1 polymer ?
#
loop_
_entity_poly.entity_id
_entity_poly.type
_entity_poly.pdbx_seq_one_letter_code
_entity_poly.pdbx_strand_id
1 'polypeptide(L)'
;MIPRHLFIPLFCLTLPLTMFANEPEVLVFTNAQSAVLDPANWDAPYPNERYFDALRPLLIRYPGIAQTIRDKEAAGFRVDKVELSLTWERQEGAGPQRGRSGWGANEQYKENPGKWSATIWPLLRPWDASDTSLAPTWNAWLPNSACWSRGGGNGNGSDRLDLPLGPRPLHADAKTALFNLTPLFQDKNYGRTPGERLRRFEECGLQIYKSELYDMKYRNFYA
;
A
#
# COMPACT_ATOMS: atom_id res chain seq x y z
N MET A 1 -40.85 -55.90 10.62
CA MET A 1 -41.25 -55.03 9.49
C MET A 1 -39.99 -54.28 9.07
N ILE A 2 -39.34 -54.73 8.00
CA ILE A 2 -38.05 -54.22 7.50
C ILE A 2 -38.36 -53.42 6.24
N PRO A 3 -38.02 -52.11 6.15
CA PRO A 3 -38.21 -51.38 4.92
C PRO A 3 -37.10 -51.73 3.92
N ARG A 4 -37.57 -51.99 2.71
CA ARG A 4 -36.85 -52.44 1.52
C ARG A 4 -36.08 -51.30 0.88
N HIS A 5 -34.86 -51.58 0.45
CA HIS A 5 -34.01 -50.69 -0.32
C HIS A 5 -34.62 -50.37 -1.69
N LEU A 6 -34.62 -49.09 -2.05
CA LEU A 6 -34.89 -48.61 -3.40
C LEU A 6 -33.55 -48.19 -4.03
N PHE A 7 -33.05 -49.02 -4.95
CA PHE A 7 -31.93 -48.67 -5.82
C PHE A 7 -32.49 -47.91 -7.03
N ILE A 8 -32.08 -46.65 -7.20
CA ILE A 8 -32.31 -45.89 -8.42
C ILE A 8 -30.95 -45.73 -9.11
N PRO A 9 -30.69 -46.43 -10.23
CA PRO A 9 -29.53 -46.14 -11.05
C PRO A 9 -29.89 -44.94 -11.92
N LEU A 10 -29.56 -43.73 -11.46
CA LEU A 10 -29.46 -42.60 -12.39
C LEU A 10 -28.09 -42.69 -13.04
N PHE A 11 -28.09 -42.94 -14.34
CA PHE A 11 -27.01 -42.60 -15.26
C PHE A 11 -26.57 -41.16 -14.96
N CYS A 12 -25.54 -40.99 -14.14
CA CYS A 12 -24.78 -39.75 -14.14
C CYS A 12 -24.08 -39.72 -15.50
N LEU A 13 -24.66 -38.95 -16.42
CA LEU A 13 -23.88 -38.26 -17.44
C LEU A 13 -22.64 -37.72 -16.72
N THR A 14 -21.51 -38.37 -16.93
CA THR A 14 -20.21 -37.77 -16.75
C THR A 14 -20.17 -36.64 -17.77
N LEU A 15 -20.71 -35.49 -17.41
CA LEU A 15 -20.23 -34.23 -17.97
C LEU A 15 -18.73 -34.29 -17.71
N PRO A 16 -17.87 -34.28 -18.75
CA PRO A 16 -16.52 -33.85 -18.49
C PRO A 16 -16.69 -32.44 -17.94
N LEU A 17 -16.49 -32.27 -16.64
CA LEU A 17 -15.96 -31.02 -16.12
C LEU A 17 -14.58 -30.92 -16.77
N THR A 18 -14.55 -30.50 -18.02
CA THR A 18 -13.45 -29.72 -18.55
C THR A 18 -13.42 -28.48 -17.66
N MET A 19 -12.79 -28.64 -16.50
CA MET A 19 -12.12 -27.54 -15.83
C MET A 19 -11.05 -27.09 -16.82
N PHE A 20 -11.46 -26.28 -17.80
CA PHE A 20 -10.54 -25.28 -18.30
C PHE A 20 -10.24 -24.44 -17.08
N ALA A 21 -9.07 -24.69 -16.48
CA ALA A 21 -8.45 -23.70 -15.62
C ALA A 21 -8.23 -22.49 -16.51
N ASN A 22 -9.24 -21.61 -16.59
CA ASN A 22 -9.06 -20.31 -17.21
C ASN A 22 -7.92 -19.66 -16.46
N GLU A 23 -6.87 -19.27 -17.19
CA GLU A 23 -5.76 -18.53 -16.60
C GLU A 23 -6.34 -17.31 -15.86
N PRO A 24 -5.81 -17.01 -14.66
CA PRO A 24 -6.31 -15.88 -13.90
C PRO A 24 -6.10 -14.59 -14.71
N GLU A 25 -7.17 -13.83 -14.90
CA GLU A 25 -7.06 -12.51 -15.52
C GLU A 25 -6.33 -11.56 -14.55
N VAL A 26 -5.25 -10.93 -15.03
CA VAL A 26 -4.44 -10.00 -14.24
C VAL A 26 -4.80 -8.58 -14.62
N LEU A 27 -5.31 -7.83 -13.64
CA LEU A 27 -5.49 -6.38 -13.74
C LEU A 27 -4.23 -5.67 -13.22
N VAL A 28 -3.70 -4.73 -14.00
CA VAL A 28 -2.53 -3.93 -13.62
C VAL A 28 -2.94 -2.46 -13.52
N PHE A 29 -2.76 -1.87 -12.34
CA PHE A 29 -3.06 -0.46 -12.07
C PHE A 29 -1.76 0.32 -11.91
N THR A 30 -1.46 1.23 -12.85
CA THR A 30 -0.23 2.06 -12.84
C THR A 30 -0.49 3.53 -12.49
N ASN A 31 -1.75 3.98 -12.59
CA ASN A 31 -2.14 5.37 -12.40
C ASN A 31 -2.43 5.66 -10.92
N ALA A 32 -1.43 5.48 -10.07
CA ALA A 32 -1.53 5.86 -8.67
C ALA A 32 -1.46 7.38 -8.51
N GLN A 33 -2.33 7.94 -7.67
CA GLN A 33 -2.06 9.23 -7.04
C GLN A 33 -1.07 9.03 -5.90
N SER A 34 -0.18 9.98 -5.70
CA SER A 34 0.77 9.97 -4.59
C SER A 34 0.89 11.33 -3.91
N ALA A 35 1.25 11.32 -2.64
CA ALA A 35 1.59 12.52 -1.88
C ALA A 35 2.60 12.18 -0.79
N VAL A 36 3.53 13.09 -0.48
CA VAL A 36 4.44 12.94 0.66
C VAL A 36 4.01 13.87 1.79
N LEU A 37 4.05 13.37 3.03
CA LEU A 37 3.81 14.22 4.20
C LEU A 37 5.17 14.63 4.81
N ASP A 38 5.36 15.92 5.07
CA ASP A 38 6.63 16.45 5.58
C ASP A 38 6.47 17.08 6.98
N PRO A 39 7.07 16.49 8.04
CA PRO A 39 7.04 17.08 9.37
C PRO A 39 7.90 18.34 9.51
N ALA A 40 8.68 18.74 8.50
CA ALA A 40 9.37 20.03 8.49
C ALA A 40 8.48 21.17 7.96
N ASN A 41 7.46 20.84 7.17
CA ASN A 41 6.58 21.80 6.49
C ASN A 41 5.12 21.38 6.65
N TRP A 42 4.56 21.65 7.84
CA TRP A 42 3.36 20.93 8.31
C TRP A 42 2.11 21.15 7.46
N ASP A 43 1.99 22.33 6.84
CA ASP A 43 0.82 22.73 6.05
C ASP A 43 1.10 22.74 4.54
N ALA A 44 2.30 22.34 4.12
CA ALA A 44 2.65 22.25 2.71
C ALA A 44 2.25 20.89 2.13
N PRO A 45 1.47 20.83 1.04
CA PRO A 45 1.20 19.60 0.33
C PRO A 45 2.33 19.26 -0.66
N TYR A 46 2.61 17.96 -0.84
CA TYR A 46 3.59 17.46 -1.80
C TYR A 46 2.98 16.40 -2.73
N PRO A 47 2.01 16.76 -3.59
CA PRO A 47 1.36 15.82 -4.50
C PRO A 47 2.33 15.33 -5.60
N ASN A 48 2.09 14.13 -6.11
CA ASN A 48 2.86 13.45 -7.17
C ASN A 48 4.32 13.10 -6.82
N GLU A 49 4.77 13.41 -5.60
CA GLU A 49 6.06 12.94 -5.08
C GLU A 49 6.04 11.43 -4.85
N ARG A 50 7.21 10.78 -5.03
CA ARG A 50 7.36 9.31 -5.00
C ARG A 50 8.56 8.85 -4.17
N TYR A 51 8.83 9.56 -3.07
CA TYR A 51 9.88 9.20 -2.12
C TYR A 51 9.29 9.02 -0.72
N PHE A 52 9.99 8.25 0.12
CA PHE A 52 9.67 8.13 1.53
C PHE A 52 10.94 7.82 2.33
N ASP A 53 10.90 8.14 3.61
CA ASP A 53 11.94 7.78 4.57
C ASP A 53 11.30 7.52 5.95
N ALA A 54 12.09 7.57 7.02
CA ALA A 54 11.64 7.28 8.38
C ALA A 54 10.79 8.41 8.98
N LEU A 55 10.90 9.64 8.44
CA LEU A 55 10.20 10.83 8.90
C LEU A 55 9.08 11.25 7.94
N ARG A 56 9.28 11.03 6.64
CA ARG A 56 8.37 11.45 5.56
C ARG A 56 7.69 10.24 4.93
N PRO A 57 6.43 9.93 5.30
CA PRO A 57 5.69 8.87 4.63
C PRO A 57 5.24 9.26 3.24
N LEU A 58 5.20 8.27 2.36
CA LEU A 58 4.51 8.34 1.07
C LEU A 58 3.09 7.81 1.23
N LEU A 59 2.11 8.57 0.74
CA LEU A 59 0.75 8.10 0.55
C LEU A 59 0.56 7.70 -0.91
N ILE A 60 -0.10 6.57 -1.15
CA ILE A 60 -0.53 6.14 -2.49
C ILE A 60 -1.98 5.69 -2.49
N ARG A 61 -2.72 6.03 -3.53
CA ARG A 61 -4.09 5.51 -3.77
C ARG A 61 -4.33 5.33 -5.27
N TYR A 62 -5.35 4.57 -5.63
CA TYR A 62 -5.64 4.20 -7.02
C TYR A 62 -7.08 4.57 -7.39
N PRO A 63 -7.34 5.83 -7.79
CA PRO A 63 -8.68 6.25 -8.21
C PRO A 63 -9.22 5.38 -9.36
N GLY A 64 -10.48 4.98 -9.28
CA GLY A 64 -11.17 4.13 -10.27
C GLY A 64 -10.94 2.61 -10.13
N ILE A 65 -10.08 2.16 -9.21
CA ILE A 65 -9.84 0.73 -8.97
C ILE A 65 -11.10 0.00 -8.52
N ALA A 66 -11.93 0.63 -7.67
CA ALA A 66 -13.15 0.02 -7.15
C ALA A 66 -14.12 -0.27 -8.28
N GLN A 67 -14.37 0.71 -9.16
CA GLN A 67 -15.28 0.53 -10.29
C GLN A 67 -14.78 -0.57 -11.23
N THR A 68 -13.48 -0.56 -11.57
CA THR A 68 -12.88 -1.57 -12.47
C THR A 68 -13.04 -2.98 -11.91
N ILE A 69 -12.80 -3.17 -10.61
CA ILE A 69 -12.99 -4.49 -9.96
C ILE A 69 -14.48 -4.86 -9.93
N ARG A 70 -15.37 -3.92 -9.60
CA ARG A 70 -16.82 -4.16 -9.58
C ARG A 70 -17.36 -4.61 -10.94
N ASP A 71 -16.86 -4.03 -12.03
CA ASP A 71 -17.25 -4.42 -13.39
C ASP A 71 -16.82 -5.87 -13.70
N LYS A 72 -15.64 -6.28 -13.24
CA LYS A 72 -15.19 -7.68 -13.33
C LYS A 72 -15.99 -8.62 -12.46
N GLU A 73 -16.31 -8.23 -11.23
CA GLU A 73 -17.20 -9.02 -10.36
C GLU A 73 -18.58 -9.22 -10.99
N ALA A 74 -19.14 -8.19 -11.63
CA ALA A 74 -20.40 -8.28 -12.36
C ALA A 74 -20.32 -9.24 -13.56
N ALA A 75 -19.14 -9.39 -14.17
CA ALA A 75 -18.87 -10.37 -15.22
C ALA A 75 -18.58 -11.79 -14.67
N GLY A 76 -18.73 -12.02 -13.37
CA GLY A 76 -18.57 -13.34 -12.74
C GLY A 76 -17.16 -13.66 -12.23
N PHE A 77 -16.23 -12.69 -12.27
CA PHE A 77 -14.91 -12.86 -11.68
C PHE A 77 -14.95 -12.66 -10.16
N ARG A 78 -13.91 -13.13 -9.48
CA ARG A 78 -13.66 -12.85 -8.06
C ARG A 78 -12.20 -12.44 -7.88
N VAL A 79 -11.96 -11.57 -6.91
CA VAL A 79 -10.59 -11.21 -6.51
C VAL A 79 -9.94 -12.42 -5.82
N ASP A 80 -8.92 -12.99 -6.46
CA ASP A 80 -8.12 -14.10 -5.90
C ASP A 80 -6.89 -13.57 -5.14
N LYS A 81 -6.18 -12.62 -5.74
CA LYS A 81 -4.94 -12.06 -5.20
C LYS A 81 -4.84 -10.57 -5.51
N VAL A 82 -4.35 -9.78 -4.55
CA VAL A 82 -3.98 -8.38 -4.75
C VAL A 82 -2.56 -8.17 -4.23
N GLU A 83 -1.71 -7.59 -5.07
CA GLU A 83 -0.32 -7.27 -4.71
C GLU A 83 0.02 -5.82 -5.04
N LEU A 84 0.85 -5.23 -4.18
CA LEU A 84 1.56 -3.99 -4.49
C LEU A 84 3.04 -4.32 -4.67
N SER A 85 3.59 -3.85 -5.79
CA SER A 85 5.01 -3.91 -6.08
C SER A 85 5.63 -2.53 -5.93
N LEU A 86 6.66 -2.43 -5.08
CA LEU A 86 7.51 -1.25 -5.00
C LEU A 86 8.85 -1.56 -5.67
N THR A 87 9.30 -0.65 -6.53
CA THR A 87 10.59 -0.74 -7.20
C THR A 87 11.53 0.30 -6.61
N TRP A 88 12.71 -0.15 -6.18
CA TRP A 88 13.78 0.73 -5.71
C TRP A 88 14.42 1.43 -6.91
N GLU A 89 14.43 2.76 -6.90
CA GLU A 89 15.11 3.57 -7.91
C GLU A 89 16.46 4.11 -7.40
N ARG A 90 16.44 4.75 -6.23
CA ARG A 90 17.60 5.40 -5.62
C ARG A 90 17.46 5.53 -4.11
N GLN A 91 18.57 5.86 -3.43
CA GLN A 91 18.61 6.13 -2.00
C GLN A 91 18.79 7.62 -1.70
N GLU A 92 18.19 8.11 -0.60
CA GLU A 92 18.46 9.43 -0.03
C GLU A 92 19.98 9.64 0.20
N GLY A 93 20.49 10.84 -0.05
CA GLY A 93 21.93 11.15 0.07
C GLY A 93 22.76 10.89 -1.20
N ALA A 94 22.18 10.28 -2.25
CA ALA A 94 22.84 10.14 -3.56
C ALA A 94 22.90 11.45 -4.38
N GLY A 95 22.87 12.62 -3.74
CA GLY A 95 22.94 13.94 -4.38
C GLY A 95 23.37 15.05 -3.41
N PRO A 96 23.98 16.15 -3.90
CA PRO A 96 24.66 17.16 -3.07
C PRO A 96 23.75 18.01 -2.17
N GLN A 97 22.43 17.80 -2.18
CA GLN A 97 21.45 18.76 -1.65
C GLN A 97 20.88 18.41 -0.27
N ARG A 98 21.05 17.19 0.26
CA ARG A 98 20.39 16.77 1.51
C ARG A 98 21.24 15.97 2.50
N GLY A 99 22.45 15.53 2.13
CA GLY A 99 23.43 15.07 3.12
C GLY A 99 24.02 16.28 3.86
N ARG A 100 24.30 16.18 5.17
CA ARG A 100 25.20 17.14 5.83
C ARG A 100 26.52 17.11 5.08
N SER A 101 26.69 18.05 4.15
CA SER A 101 27.76 18.10 3.15
C SER A 101 29.16 18.25 3.73
N GLY A 102 29.29 18.32 5.06
CA GLY A 102 30.55 18.46 5.79
C GLY A 102 31.06 17.22 6.54
N TRP A 103 30.41 16.05 6.44
CA TRP A 103 30.75 14.88 7.30
C TRP A 103 31.00 13.56 6.54
N GLY A 104 31.26 13.59 5.23
CA GLY A 104 31.51 12.36 4.45
C GLY A 104 30.28 11.43 4.30
N ALA A 105 29.09 11.91 4.68
CA ALA A 105 27.86 11.13 4.65
C ALA A 105 27.54 10.64 3.23
N ASN A 106 27.77 11.49 2.21
CA ASN A 106 27.49 11.14 0.82
C ASN A 106 28.38 10.00 0.34
N GLU A 107 29.67 10.03 0.68
CA GLU A 107 30.64 8.97 0.38
C GLU A 107 30.24 7.67 1.10
N GLN A 108 29.90 7.75 2.39
CA GLN A 108 29.48 6.57 3.15
C GLN A 108 28.17 5.94 2.62
N TYR A 109 27.18 6.75 2.22
CA TYR A 109 25.95 6.24 1.62
C TYR A 109 26.17 5.64 0.23
N LYS A 110 27.17 6.13 -0.53
CA LYS A 110 27.54 5.57 -1.84
C LYS A 110 28.34 4.28 -1.72
N GLU A 111 29.31 4.24 -0.82
CA GLU A 111 30.23 3.11 -0.63
C GLU A 111 29.60 1.98 0.18
N ASN A 112 28.63 2.30 1.04
CA ASN A 112 28.01 1.35 1.95
C ASN A 112 26.49 1.57 2.02
N PRO A 113 25.76 1.36 0.90
CA PRO A 113 24.33 1.65 0.83
C PRO A 113 23.55 0.95 1.93
N GLY A 114 22.54 1.65 2.43
CA GLY A 114 21.79 1.19 3.58
C GLY A 114 20.83 0.07 3.19
N LYS A 115 20.68 -0.92 4.08
CA LYS A 115 19.80 -2.07 3.84
C LYS A 115 18.45 -1.84 4.52
N TRP A 116 17.60 -1.08 3.83
CA TRP A 116 16.31 -0.65 4.36
C TRP A 116 15.18 -1.60 4.01
N SER A 117 14.08 -1.46 4.76
CA SER A 117 12.81 -2.09 4.40
C SER A 117 11.71 -1.05 4.24
N ALA A 118 10.68 -1.38 3.47
CA ALA A 118 9.43 -0.64 3.44
C ALA A 118 8.39 -1.34 4.32
N THR A 119 7.57 -0.54 5.01
CA THR A 119 6.42 -1.01 5.78
C THR A 119 5.20 -0.19 5.38
N ILE A 120 4.06 -0.86 5.26
CA ILE A 120 2.83 -0.27 4.72
C ILE A 120 1.72 -0.30 5.76
N TRP A 121 1.02 0.81 5.92
CA TRP A 121 -0.19 0.90 6.71
C TRP A 121 -1.39 1.22 5.80
N PRO A 122 -2.45 0.41 5.81
CA PRO A 122 -3.71 0.78 5.17
C PRO A 122 -4.33 1.99 5.86
N LEU A 123 -4.67 3.02 5.08
CA LEU A 123 -5.28 4.24 5.60
C LEU A 123 -6.79 4.06 5.80
N LEU A 124 -7.32 4.82 6.75
CA LEU A 124 -8.75 4.89 7.10
C LEU A 124 -9.36 6.26 6.81
N ARG A 125 -8.56 7.24 6.37
CA ARG A 125 -9.01 8.56 5.96
C ARG A 125 -8.88 8.72 4.45
N PRO A 126 -9.92 9.24 3.78
CA PRO A 126 -9.81 9.58 2.38
C PRO A 126 -8.87 10.76 2.21
N TRP A 127 -8.23 10.86 1.06
CA TRP A 127 -7.45 12.04 0.67
C TRP A 127 -7.44 12.15 -0.84
N ASP A 128 -7.10 13.30 -1.39
CA ASP A 128 -7.08 13.52 -2.84
C ASP A 128 -5.90 14.40 -3.24
N ALA A 129 -5.11 13.99 -4.24
CA ALA A 129 -4.00 14.79 -4.77
C ALA A 129 -4.17 15.15 -6.26
N SER A 130 -5.41 15.13 -6.76
CA SER A 130 -5.76 15.65 -8.09
C SER A 130 -5.55 17.15 -8.21
N ASP A 131 -5.71 17.87 -7.08
CA ASP A 131 -5.44 19.29 -6.92
C ASP A 131 -4.63 19.50 -5.65
N THR A 132 -3.63 20.37 -5.72
CA THR A 132 -2.83 20.83 -4.58
C THR A 132 -3.70 21.39 -3.45
N SER A 133 -4.86 21.99 -3.75
CA SER A 133 -5.79 22.51 -2.74
C SER A 133 -6.46 21.42 -1.90
N LEU A 134 -6.56 20.20 -2.44
CA LEU A 134 -7.15 19.02 -1.80
C LEU A 134 -6.07 18.11 -1.19
N ALA A 135 -4.83 18.26 -1.64
CA ALA A 135 -3.71 17.40 -1.28
C ALA A 135 -3.46 17.36 0.23
N PRO A 136 -3.26 16.17 0.81
CA PRO A 136 -3.04 16.05 2.24
C PRO A 136 -1.72 16.72 2.65
N THR A 137 -1.72 17.28 3.85
CA THR A 137 -0.56 17.86 4.51
C THR A 137 -0.18 17.00 5.72
N TRP A 138 0.91 17.36 6.41
CA TRP A 138 1.26 16.69 7.66
C TRP A 138 0.14 16.82 8.71
N ASN A 139 -0.59 17.94 8.74
CA ASN A 139 -1.66 18.20 9.71
C ASN A 139 -3.03 17.68 9.28
N ALA A 140 -3.32 17.69 7.98
CA ALA A 140 -4.67 17.42 7.47
C ALA A 140 -4.69 16.40 6.33
N TRP A 141 -5.66 15.48 6.37
CA TRP A 141 -5.96 14.60 5.24
C TRP A 141 -6.90 15.25 4.23
N LEU A 142 -7.64 16.26 4.67
CA LEU A 142 -8.43 17.15 3.82
C LEU A 142 -8.19 18.60 4.30
N PRO A 143 -7.37 19.39 3.59
CA PRO A 143 -7.04 20.75 3.97
C PRO A 143 -8.29 21.58 4.29
N ASN A 144 -8.20 22.41 5.34
CA ASN A 144 -9.27 23.30 5.82
C ASN A 144 -10.57 22.62 6.29
N SER A 145 -10.65 21.29 6.29
CA SER A 145 -11.88 20.56 6.64
C SER A 145 -11.66 19.51 7.73
N ALA A 146 -10.57 18.73 7.65
CA ALA A 146 -10.36 17.65 8.60
C ALA A 146 -8.88 17.31 8.80
N CYS A 147 -8.51 17.20 10.09
CA CYS A 147 -7.16 16.89 10.52
C CYS A 147 -6.96 15.40 10.74
N TRP A 148 -5.71 14.96 10.61
CA TRP A 148 -5.30 13.67 11.15
C TRP A 148 -5.47 13.67 12.68
N SER A 149 -5.78 12.52 13.27
CA SER A 149 -5.80 12.41 14.74
C SER A 149 -4.40 12.51 15.34
N ARG A 150 -3.37 12.14 14.58
CA ARG A 150 -1.96 12.43 14.86
C ARG A 150 -1.25 12.82 13.56
N GLY A 151 -0.35 13.80 13.65
CA GLY A 151 0.40 14.32 12.50
C GLY A 151 1.02 13.21 11.64
N GLY A 152 0.95 13.41 10.32
CA GLY A 152 1.39 12.43 9.33
C GLY A 152 0.48 11.21 9.24
N GLY A 153 -0.79 11.28 9.66
CA GLY A 153 -1.71 10.14 9.64
C GLY A 153 -1.31 8.98 10.55
N ASN A 154 -0.59 9.26 11.65
CA ASN A 154 -0.03 8.26 12.56
C ASN A 154 -1.00 7.77 13.64
N GLY A 155 -2.28 8.12 13.54
CA GLY A 155 -3.32 7.64 14.43
C GLY A 155 -3.68 6.18 14.17
N ASN A 156 -3.10 5.27 14.95
CA ASN A 156 -3.46 3.87 14.93
C ASN A 156 -4.92 3.69 15.36
N GLY A 157 -5.73 3.06 14.51
CA GLY A 157 -7.16 2.81 14.69
C GLY A 157 -8.06 3.97 14.27
N SER A 158 -7.50 5.18 14.15
CA SER A 158 -8.24 6.41 13.80
C SER A 158 -7.91 6.95 12.41
N ASP A 159 -6.65 6.88 11.98
CA ASP A 159 -6.16 7.37 10.68
C ASP A 159 -5.68 6.23 9.78
N ARG A 160 -5.18 5.14 10.38
CA ARG A 160 -4.67 3.94 9.71
C ARG A 160 -4.96 2.69 10.54
N LEU A 161 -4.95 1.51 9.90
CA LEU A 161 -5.06 0.25 10.64
C LEU A 161 -3.86 0.02 11.56
N ASP A 162 -4.10 -0.62 12.71
CA ASP A 162 -3.05 -0.88 13.72
C ASP A 162 -1.96 -1.83 13.21
N LEU A 163 -2.35 -2.81 12.39
CA LEU A 163 -1.46 -3.85 11.89
C LEU A 163 -0.86 -3.44 10.53
N PRO A 164 0.44 -3.13 10.46
CA PRO A 164 1.10 -2.91 9.19
C PRO A 164 1.29 -4.19 8.37
N LEU A 165 1.57 -4.01 7.08
CA LEU A 165 2.06 -5.00 6.15
C LEU A 165 3.56 -4.82 5.95
N GLY A 166 4.33 -5.91 6.06
CA GLY A 166 5.79 -5.90 6.03
C GLY A 166 6.40 -6.06 7.43
N PRO A 167 7.69 -5.69 7.62
CA PRO A 167 8.59 -5.02 6.68
C PRO A 167 8.97 -5.90 5.47
N ARG A 168 9.30 -5.27 4.34
CA ARG A 168 9.91 -5.93 3.16
C ARG A 168 11.18 -5.21 2.73
N PRO A 169 12.30 -5.90 2.47
CA PRO A 169 13.53 -5.27 1.98
C PRO A 169 13.29 -4.47 0.71
N LEU A 170 13.80 -3.24 0.67
CA LEU A 170 13.77 -2.37 -0.51
C LEU A 170 15.02 -1.49 -0.52
N HIS A 171 16.04 -1.92 -1.25
CA HIS A 171 17.35 -1.26 -1.33
C HIS A 171 18.11 -1.72 -2.59
N ALA A 172 19.34 -1.25 -2.79
CA ALA A 172 20.13 -1.52 -3.99
C ALA A 172 20.26 -3.03 -4.33
N ASP A 173 20.45 -3.88 -3.33
CA ASP A 173 20.55 -5.35 -3.52
C ASP A 173 19.18 -6.08 -3.54
N ALA A 174 18.09 -5.39 -3.21
CA ALA A 174 16.73 -5.93 -3.14
C ALA A 174 15.77 -4.91 -3.77
N LYS A 175 15.80 -4.83 -5.11
CA LYS A 175 15.19 -3.73 -5.86
C LYS A 175 13.67 -3.82 -5.98
N THR A 176 13.06 -4.90 -5.53
CA THR A 176 11.62 -5.10 -5.63
C THR A 176 11.09 -5.63 -4.30
N ALA A 177 10.05 -4.96 -3.78
CA ALA A 177 9.30 -5.39 -2.62
C ALA A 177 7.85 -5.68 -3.01
N LEU A 178 7.41 -6.92 -2.81
CA LEU A 178 6.03 -7.35 -3.04
C LEU A 178 5.25 -7.44 -1.72
N PHE A 179 4.11 -6.78 -1.67
CA PHE A 179 3.19 -6.79 -0.52
C PHE A 179 1.88 -7.45 -0.91
N ASN A 180 1.46 -8.46 -0.14
CA ASN A 180 0.14 -9.08 -0.31
C ASN A 180 -0.92 -8.19 0.34
N LEU A 181 -1.79 -7.59 -0.48
CA LEU A 181 -2.91 -6.75 -0.06
C LEU A 181 -4.23 -7.51 -0.01
N THR A 182 -4.26 -8.77 -0.46
CA THR A 182 -5.48 -9.61 -0.51
C THR A 182 -6.29 -9.57 0.79
N PRO A 183 -5.68 -9.62 2.00
CA PRO A 183 -6.45 -9.55 3.24
C PRO A 183 -7.33 -8.29 3.36
N LEU A 184 -6.92 -7.14 2.81
CA LEU A 184 -7.71 -5.89 2.87
C LEU A 184 -9.04 -6.00 2.12
N PHE A 185 -9.10 -6.86 1.10
CA PHE A 185 -10.30 -7.09 0.29
C PHE A 185 -11.23 -8.13 0.94
N GLN A 186 -10.79 -8.75 2.03
CA GLN A 186 -11.52 -9.78 2.77
C GLN A 186 -11.83 -9.36 4.23
N ASP A 187 -11.03 -8.46 4.80
CA ASP A 187 -11.12 -8.05 6.20
C ASP A 187 -12.33 -7.15 6.48
N LYS A 188 -13.25 -7.65 7.30
CA LYS A 188 -14.46 -6.94 7.71
C LYS A 188 -14.18 -5.67 8.51
N ASN A 189 -13.03 -5.57 9.17
CA ASN A 189 -12.60 -4.36 9.88
C ASN A 189 -12.22 -3.25 8.90
N TYR A 190 -11.73 -3.61 7.72
CA TYR A 190 -11.45 -2.68 6.65
C TYR A 190 -12.72 -2.28 5.87
N GLY A 191 -13.81 -3.03 5.96
CA GLY A 191 -15.11 -2.65 5.41
C GLY A 191 -16.12 -3.78 5.54
N ARG A 192 -17.37 -3.46 5.89
CA ARG A 192 -18.38 -4.48 6.25
C ARG A 192 -18.82 -5.27 5.03
N THR A 193 -18.89 -4.61 3.88
CA THR A 193 -19.25 -5.22 2.59
C THR A 193 -18.06 -5.23 1.63
N PRO A 194 -18.06 -6.12 0.61
CA PRO A 194 -17.04 -6.08 -0.45
C PRO A 194 -16.92 -4.69 -1.11
N GLY A 195 -18.05 -4.07 -1.43
CA GLY A 195 -18.07 -2.73 -2.03
C GLY A 195 -17.50 -1.64 -1.12
N GLU A 196 -17.73 -1.73 0.19
CA GLU A 196 -17.09 -0.82 1.16
C GLU A 196 -15.57 -0.99 1.21
N ARG A 197 -15.06 -2.22 1.16
CA ARG A 197 -13.61 -2.48 1.15
C ARG A 197 -12.95 -1.92 -0.11
N LEU A 198 -13.60 -2.11 -1.27
CA LEU A 198 -13.13 -1.54 -2.54
C LEU A 198 -13.11 -0.02 -2.51
N ARG A 199 -14.21 0.62 -2.09
CA ARG A 199 -14.26 2.09 -1.95
C ARG A 199 -13.22 2.61 -0.95
N ARG A 200 -13.08 1.96 0.20
CA ARG A 200 -12.08 2.38 1.18
C ARG A 200 -10.65 2.30 0.63
N PHE A 201 -10.33 1.21 -0.07
CA PHE A 201 -9.02 1.08 -0.71
C PHE A 201 -8.78 2.17 -1.75
N GLU A 202 -9.77 2.47 -2.58
CA GLU A 202 -9.70 3.53 -3.60
C GLU A 202 -9.52 4.92 -2.98
N GLU A 203 -10.36 5.28 -2.01
CA GLU A 203 -10.45 6.62 -1.46
C GLU A 203 -9.32 6.92 -0.46
N CYS A 204 -8.93 5.93 0.36
CA CYS A 204 -7.97 6.10 1.44
C CYS A 204 -6.57 5.61 1.05
N GLY A 205 -6.47 4.49 0.31
CA GLY A 205 -5.18 3.94 -0.10
C GLY A 205 -4.28 3.49 1.06
N LEU A 206 -2.99 3.72 0.88
CA LEU A 206 -1.91 3.17 1.69
C LEU A 206 -0.92 4.26 2.09
N GLN A 207 -0.31 4.10 3.26
CA GLN A 207 0.81 4.88 3.75
C GLN A 207 2.06 4.00 3.83
N ILE A 208 3.19 4.50 3.35
CA ILE A 208 4.45 3.76 3.26
C ILE A 208 5.54 4.51 4.02
N TYR A 209 6.24 3.79 4.90
CA TYR A 209 7.44 4.29 5.58
C TYR A 209 8.66 3.44 5.25
N LYS A 210 9.83 4.06 5.39
CA LYS A 210 11.10 3.37 5.52
C LYS A 210 11.20 2.85 6.95
N SER A 211 11.36 1.55 7.10
CA SER A 211 11.73 0.90 8.35
C SER A 211 13.24 0.71 8.39
N GLU A 212 13.86 1.43 9.30
CA GLU A 212 15.29 1.34 9.63
C GLU A 212 15.49 0.26 10.68
N LEU A 213 15.24 -1.00 10.32
CA LEU A 213 15.59 -2.12 11.19
C LEU A 213 17.11 -2.25 11.23
N TYR A 214 17.72 -1.62 12.24
CA TYR A 214 19.07 -1.89 12.72
C TYR A 214 20.21 -1.75 11.71
N ASP A 215 20.23 -0.69 10.90
CA ASP A 215 21.48 -0.32 10.22
C ASP A 215 22.36 0.55 11.14
N MET A 216 23.02 -0.10 12.11
CA MET A 216 23.92 0.58 13.05
C MET A 216 25.06 1.35 12.36
N LYS A 217 25.31 1.12 11.06
CA LYS A 217 26.30 1.87 10.27
C LYS A 217 26.06 3.37 10.32
N TYR A 218 24.82 3.81 10.58
CA TYR A 218 24.43 5.23 10.58
C TYR A 218 24.10 5.79 11.97
N ARG A 219 24.35 5.04 13.06
CA ARG A 219 24.00 5.42 14.45
C ARG A 219 24.53 6.80 14.86
N ASN A 220 25.71 7.20 14.38
CA ASN A 220 26.38 8.44 14.79
C ASN A 220 25.91 9.68 14.03
N PHE A 221 24.97 9.57 13.08
CA PHE A 221 24.48 10.72 12.31
C PHE A 221 23.25 11.41 12.93
N TYR A 222 22.57 10.76 13.86
CA TYR A 222 21.38 11.28 14.54
C TYR A 222 21.65 11.71 16.00
N ALA A 223 22.91 11.67 16.44
CA ALA A 223 23.35 12.14 17.75
C ALA A 223 23.76 13.62 17.73
#